data_AF-A0A847ZT07-F1
#
_entry.id   AF-A0A847ZT07-F1
#
_cell.length_a   1.000
_cell.length_b   1.000
_cell.length_c   1.000
_cell.angle_alpha   90.00
_cell.angle_beta   90.00
_cell.angle_gamma   90.00
#
_symmetry.space_group_name_H-M   'P 1'
#
loop_
_entity.id
_entity.type
_entity.pdbx_description
1 polymer ?
#
loop_
_entity_poly.entity_id
_entity_poly.type
_entity_poly.pdbx_seq_one_letter_code
_entity_poly.pdbx_strand_id
1 'polypeptide(L)'
;MQSKTLPGRDQNRITKQLDNIVAWFVLALIAFMALVGSAGATQVAGLVTPNDMTSGSLLLKSKDGKYLEAPRLGADYTVSISGPTGRTILTQRFSNPANGWV
;
A
#
# COMPACT_ATOMS: atom_id res chain seq x y z
N MET A 1 1.33 32.77 54.00
CA MET A 1 0.35 32.69 52.90
C MET A 1 0.11 31.22 52.61
N GLN A 2 -1.00 30.67 53.11
CA GLN A 2 -1.29 29.24 53.08
C GLN A 2 -1.71 28.79 51.67
N SER A 3 -1.02 27.79 51.13
CA SER A 3 -1.35 27.14 49.87
C SER A 3 -2.64 26.32 50.01
N LYS A 4 -3.65 26.69 49.23
CA LYS A 4 -4.96 26.03 49.17
C LYS A 4 -4.82 24.69 48.44
N THR A 5 -4.71 23.60 49.18
CA THR A 5 -4.78 22.23 48.64
C THR A 5 -6.23 21.87 48.32
N LEU A 6 -6.54 21.65 47.04
CA LEU A 6 -7.84 21.17 46.58
C LEU A 6 -8.02 19.67 46.93
N PRO A 7 -9.23 19.22 47.31
CA PRO A 7 -9.47 17.90 47.90
C PRO A 7 -9.43 16.76 46.85
N GLY A 8 -8.88 15.61 47.24
CA GLY A 8 -8.56 14.44 46.40
C GLY A 8 -9.70 13.71 45.68
N ARG A 9 -10.93 14.26 45.63
CA ARG A 9 -12.04 13.68 44.86
C ARG A 9 -11.95 14.01 43.36
N ASP A 10 -11.44 15.19 43.01
CA ASP A 10 -11.28 15.61 41.61
C ASP A 10 -10.02 15.01 40.97
N GLN A 11 -8.95 14.84 41.74
CA GLN A 11 -7.71 14.19 41.30
C GLN A 11 -7.97 12.77 40.74
N ASN A 12 -8.78 11.96 41.44
CA ASN A 12 -9.13 10.60 41.00
C ASN A 12 -10.03 10.57 39.75
N ARG A 13 -10.78 11.64 39.46
CA ARG A 13 -11.55 11.75 38.22
C ARG A 13 -10.63 12.13 37.07
N ILE A 14 -9.68 13.03 37.30
CA ILE A 14 -8.72 13.49 36.30
C ILE A 14 -7.78 12.35 35.87
N THR A 15 -7.26 11.55 36.81
CA THR A 15 -6.39 10.40 36.47
C THR A 15 -7.12 9.34 35.65
N LYS A 16 -8.35 8.98 36.02
CA LYS A 16 -9.16 8.05 35.23
C LYS A 16 -9.51 8.57 33.84
N GLN A 17 -9.71 9.88 33.69
CA GLN A 17 -9.96 10.49 32.38
C GLN A 17 -8.70 10.48 31.52
N LEU A 18 -7.52 10.72 32.10
CA LEU A 18 -6.23 10.58 31.42
C LEU A 18 -5.97 9.14 30.96
N ASP A 19 -6.22 8.16 31.81
CA ASP A 19 -6.07 6.74 31.47
C ASP A 19 -6.99 6.34 30.31
N ASN A 20 -8.24 6.82 30.32
CA ASN A 20 -9.18 6.60 29.23
C ASN A 20 -8.70 7.26 27.93
N ILE A 21 -8.23 8.50 27.97
CA ILE A 21 -7.73 9.22 26.79
C ILE A 21 -6.52 8.47 26.19
N VAL A 22 -5.59 8.03 27.03
CA VAL A 22 -4.43 7.24 26.59
C VAL A 22 -4.88 5.92 25.97
N ALA A 23 -5.84 5.22 26.58
CA ALA A 23 -6.39 3.99 26.02
C ALA A 23 -7.02 4.20 24.64
N TRP A 24 -7.83 5.26 24.47
CA TRP A 24 -8.41 5.62 23.17
C TRP A 24 -7.35 5.99 22.13
N PHE A 25 -6.31 6.71 22.54
CA PHE A 25 -5.22 7.09 21.64
C PHE A 25 -4.42 5.87 21.16
N VAL A 26 -4.08 4.94 22.06
CA VAL A 26 -3.42 3.67 21.69
C VAL A 26 -4.29 2.84 20.75
N LEU A 27 -5.59 2.76 21.02
CA LEU A 27 -6.53 2.01 20.20
C LEU A 27 -6.68 2.63 18.80
N ALA A 28 -6.69 3.96 18.70
CA ALA A 28 -6.68 4.69 17.44
C ALA A 28 -5.38 4.48 16.66
N LEU A 29 -4.22 4.46 17.32
CA LEU A 29 -2.93 4.17 16.68
C LEU A 29 -2.87 2.75 16.11
N ILE A 30 -3.38 1.75 16.83
CA ILE A 30 -3.44 0.37 16.34
C ILE A 30 -4.36 0.27 15.12
N ALA A 31 -5.54 0.90 15.17
CA ALA A 31 -6.47 0.93 14.04
C ALA A 31 -5.85 1.63 12.81
N PHE A 32 -5.13 2.73 13.02
CA PHE A 32 -4.42 3.43 11.95
C PHE A 32 -3.31 2.58 11.32
N MET A 33 -2.51 1.89 12.14
CA MET A 33 -1.47 0.98 11.64
C MET A 33 -2.04 -0.20 10.86
N ALA A 34 -3.20 -0.74 11.28
CA ALA A 34 -3.89 -1.79 10.53
C ALA A 34 -4.37 -1.32 9.14
N LEU A 35 -4.78 -0.06 9.01
CA LEU A 35 -5.25 0.51 7.74
C LEU A 35 -4.10 0.86 6.78
N VAL A 36 -2.94 1.26 7.30
CA VAL A 36 -1.76 1.57 6.50
C VAL A 36 -1.06 0.29 6.01
N GLY A 37 -1.12 -0.80 6.79
CA GLY A 37 -0.50 -2.09 6.43
C GLY A 37 -1.09 -2.81 5.21
N SER A 38 -2.29 -2.44 4.75
CA SER A 38 -2.95 -3.09 3.59
C SER A 38 -2.57 -2.49 2.23
N ALA A 39 -1.81 -1.39 2.17
CA ALA A 39 -1.49 -0.71 0.91
C ALA A 39 -0.36 -1.37 0.09
N GLY A 40 0.22 -2.48 0.56
CA GLY A 40 1.44 -3.07 -0.01
C GLY A 40 1.36 -4.55 -0.38
N ALA A 41 0.17 -5.15 -0.46
CA ALA A 41 0.06 -6.55 -0.89
C ALA A 41 0.41 -6.66 -2.38
N THR A 42 1.70 -6.87 -2.67
CA THR A 42 2.16 -7.33 -3.97
C THR A 42 1.52 -8.70 -4.17
N GLN A 43 0.46 -8.76 -4.97
CA GLN A 43 -0.23 -10.02 -5.26
C GLN A 43 0.80 -10.98 -5.83
N VAL A 44 1.19 -11.98 -5.04
CA VAL A 44 2.03 -13.09 -5.51
C VAL A 44 1.26 -13.70 -6.68
N ALA A 45 1.81 -13.59 -7.88
CA ALA A 45 1.13 -13.93 -9.13
C ALA A 45 0.59 -15.37 -9.07
N GLY A 46 -0.71 -15.48 -8.80
CA GLY A 46 -1.42 -16.75 -8.84
C GLY A 46 -1.51 -17.26 -10.27
N LEU A 47 -1.60 -18.58 -10.43
CA LEU A 47 -1.85 -19.18 -11.74
C LEU A 47 -3.26 -18.77 -12.19
N VAL A 48 -3.35 -17.99 -13.26
CA VAL A 48 -4.59 -17.47 -13.87
C VAL A 48 -4.93 -18.23 -15.15
N THR A 49 -6.21 -18.23 -15.52
CA THR A 49 -6.68 -18.61 -16.86
C THR A 49 -6.96 -17.35 -17.69
N PRO A 50 -7.01 -17.43 -19.03
CA PRO A 50 -7.36 -16.28 -19.86
C PRO A 50 -8.71 -15.62 -19.50
N ASN A 51 -9.66 -16.40 -18.98
CA ASN A 51 -10.98 -15.92 -18.59
C ASN A 51 -10.98 -15.18 -17.23
N ASP A 52 -9.92 -15.34 -16.43
CA ASP A 52 -9.74 -14.65 -15.15
C ASP A 52 -9.14 -13.24 -15.31
N MET A 53 -8.74 -12.88 -16.53
CA MET A 53 -8.13 -11.58 -16.83
C MET A 53 -9.21 -10.51 -17.02
N THR A 54 -9.35 -9.61 -16.04
CA THR A 54 -10.26 -8.46 -16.10
C THR A 54 -9.77 -7.31 -16.99
N SER A 55 -8.53 -7.39 -17.49
CA SER A 55 -7.91 -6.41 -18.40
C SER A 55 -6.98 -7.12 -19.39
N GLY A 56 -6.78 -6.56 -20.58
CA GLY A 56 -5.80 -7.06 -21.55
C GLY A 56 -4.39 -7.13 -20.94
N SER A 57 -3.92 -8.34 -20.67
CA SER A 57 -2.66 -8.61 -19.98
C SER A 57 -1.92 -9.76 -20.68
N LEU A 58 -0.58 -9.72 -20.60
CA LEU A 58 0.26 -10.74 -21.19
C LEU A 58 0.36 -11.95 -20.25
N LEU A 59 0.13 -13.14 -20.79
CA LEU A 59 0.12 -14.39 -20.03
C LEU A 59 1.35 -15.25 -20.38
N LEU A 60 2.13 -15.61 -19.35
CA LEU A 60 3.26 -16.51 -19.45
C LEU A 60 2.79 -17.95 -19.21
N LYS A 61 3.06 -18.84 -20.16
CA LYS A 61 2.66 -20.26 -20.04
C LYS A 61 3.47 -20.95 -18.93
N SER A 62 2.79 -21.53 -17.94
CA SER A 62 3.41 -22.38 -16.92
C SER A 62 3.37 -23.86 -17.33
N LYS A 63 4.19 -24.69 -16.69
CA LYS A 63 4.32 -26.13 -16.97
C LYS A 63 3.03 -26.91 -16.69
N ASP A 64 2.19 -26.41 -15.77
CA ASP A 64 0.95 -27.06 -15.34
C ASP A 64 -0.29 -26.70 -16.18
N GLY A 65 -0.10 -26.16 -17.39
CA GLY A 65 -1.19 -25.78 -18.29
C GLY A 65 -1.98 -24.54 -17.88
N LYS A 66 -1.62 -23.90 -16.76
CA LYS A 66 -2.13 -22.59 -16.35
C LYS A 66 -1.15 -21.48 -16.73
N TYR A 67 -1.58 -20.24 -16.63
CA TYR A 67 -0.78 -19.08 -17.02
C TYR A 67 -0.37 -18.27 -15.79
N LEU A 68 0.81 -17.68 -15.81
CA LEU A 68 1.17 -16.59 -14.91
C LEU A 68 0.87 -15.28 -15.62
N GLU A 69 0.28 -14.33 -14.91
CA GLU A 69 0.27 -12.95 -15.38
C GLU A 69 1.71 -12.44 -15.48
N ALA A 70 2.08 -11.90 -16.65
CA ALA A 70 3.39 -11.32 -16.84
C ALA A 70 3.55 -10.11 -15.89
N PRO A 71 4.71 -10.00 -15.20
CA PRO A 71 4.99 -8.83 -14.38
C PRO A 71 4.80 -7.55 -15.19
N ARG A 72 3.85 -6.71 -14.77
CA ARG A 72 3.58 -5.45 -15.47
C ARG A 72 4.71 -4.47 -15.15
N LEU A 73 5.39 -4.01 -16.20
CA LEU A 73 6.38 -2.96 -16.09
C LEU A 73 5.65 -1.62 -15.95
N GLY A 74 5.94 -0.84 -14.91
CA GLY A 74 5.52 0.54 -14.86
C GLY A 74 6.13 1.28 -16.05
N ALA A 75 5.29 1.71 -17.00
CA ALA A 75 5.69 2.43 -18.18
C ALA A 75 4.93 3.76 -18.24
N ASP A 76 5.67 4.85 -18.29
CA ASP A 76 5.15 6.19 -18.50
C ASP A 76 5.38 6.57 -19.97
N TYR A 77 4.35 7.10 -20.62
CA TYR A 77 4.48 7.56 -22.00
C TYR A 77 3.92 8.97 -22.17
N THR A 78 4.66 9.78 -22.92
CA THR A 78 4.23 11.13 -23.33
C THR A 78 4.30 11.21 -24.85
N VAL A 79 3.17 11.54 -25.50
CA VAL A 79 3.10 11.72 -26.95
C VAL A 79 2.84 13.18 -27.28
N SER A 80 3.70 13.79 -28.10
CA SER A 80 3.51 15.12 -28.68
C SER A 80 3.30 15.00 -30.19
N ILE A 81 2.19 15.53 -30.71
CA ILE A 81 1.87 15.51 -32.14
C ILE A 81 2.14 16.89 -32.74
N SER A 82 2.93 16.95 -33.81
CA SER A 82 3.22 18.16 -34.58
C SER A 82 2.98 17.87 -36.06
N GLY A 83 1.88 18.39 -36.60
CA GLY A 83 1.42 18.07 -37.95
C GLY A 83 1.23 16.56 -38.13
N PRO A 84 1.81 15.94 -39.19
CA PRO A 84 1.72 14.50 -39.41
C PRO A 84 2.71 13.68 -38.54
N THR A 85 3.55 14.32 -37.72
CA THR A 85 4.58 13.63 -36.93
C THR A 85 4.13 13.48 -35.48
N GLY A 86 4.15 12.25 -34.96
CA GLY A 86 4.03 11.96 -33.53
C GLY A 86 5.40 11.65 -32.93
N ARG A 87 5.77 12.33 -31.85
CA ARG A 87 6.95 12.02 -31.03
C ARG A 87 6.49 11.45 -29.70
N THR A 88 7.04 10.29 -29.32
CA THR A 88 6.71 9.61 -28.06
C THR A 88 7.97 9.47 -27.20
N ILE A 89 7.86 9.83 -25.92
CA ILE A 89 8.85 9.52 -24.90
C ILE A 89 8.28 8.38 -24.08
N LEU A 90 9.00 7.24 -24.02
CA LEU A 90 8.63 6.07 -23.25
C LEU A 90 9.67 5.87 -22.15
N THR A 91 9.24 6.01 -20.89
CA THR A 91 10.07 5.73 -19.72
C THR A 91 9.62 4.42 -19.10
N GLN A 92 10.52 3.45 -19.03
CA GLN A 92 10.26 2.12 -18.49
C GLN A 92 11.19 1.84 -17.33
N ARG A 93 10.64 1.36 -16.21
CA ARG A 93 11.42 1.00 -15.03
C ARG A 93 11.53 -0.50 -14.90
N PHE A 94 12.75 -1.03 -15.09
CA PHE A 94 13.05 -2.44 -14.86
C PHE A 94 13.52 -2.68 -13.43
N SER A 95 12.94 -3.68 -12.77
CA SER A 95 13.38 -4.16 -11.46
C SER A 95 13.62 -5.65 -11.56
N ASN A 96 14.83 -6.10 -11.23
CA ASN A 96 15.16 -7.51 -11.10
C ASN A 96 15.01 -7.93 -9.63
N PRO A 97 13.98 -8.72 -9.26
CA PRO A 97 13.81 -9.20 -7.90
C PRO A 97 14.66 -10.45 -7.57
N ALA A 98 15.44 -10.98 -8.51
CA ALA A 98 16.27 -12.16 -8.29
C ALA A 98 17.65 -11.82 -7.73
N ASN A 99 18.27 -12.79 -7.03
CA ASN A 99 19.60 -12.66 -6.41
C ASN A 99 20.77 -12.71 -7.41
N GLY A 100 20.53 -12.59 -8.72
CA GLY A 100 21.56 -12.70 -9.74
C GLY A 100 21.15 -12.03 -11.05
N TRP A 101 22.16 -11.60 -11.81
CA TRP A 101 22.05 -11.14 -13.19
C TRP A 101 22.68 -12.21 -14.09
N VAL A 102 22.03 -12.52 -15.21
CA VAL A 102 22.56 -13.43 -16.25
C VAL A 102 23.44 -12.64 -17.20
#